data_AF-A0A1M6JKU0-F1
#
_entry.id   AF-A0A1M6JKU0-F1
#
_cell.length_a   1.000
_cell.length_b   1.000
_cell.length_c   1.000
_cell.angle_alpha   90.00
_cell.angle_beta   90.00
_cell.angle_gamma   90.00
#
_symmetry.space_group_name_H-M   'P 1'
#
loop_
_entity.id
_entity.type
_entity.pdbx_description
1 polymer ?
#
loop_
_entity_poly.entity_id
_entity_poly.type
_entity_poly.pdbx_seq_one_letter_code
_entity_poly.pdbx_strand_id
1 'polypeptide(L)'
;MKKLLLIVTVVFFALVYASCKYDFIVPEEVIDPNDPDVEQVSFSEDIIPIFTGNNCTACHGTGGQIPNLTPENAFSALNTSRYINTSTPEESLIYTRPHPDGTGSHPTYSEADAALILVWLKQGAENN
;
A
#
# COMPACT_ATOMS: atom_id res chain seq x y z
N MET A 1 -51.67 12.37 25.20
CA MET A 1 -50.58 12.92 24.35
C MET A 1 -49.21 12.86 25.03
N LYS A 2 -49.04 13.33 26.28
CA LYS A 2 -47.75 13.31 27.00
C LYS A 2 -47.11 11.92 27.17
N LYS A 3 -47.92 10.88 27.46
CA LYS A 3 -47.46 9.47 27.57
C LYS A 3 -47.06 8.87 26.22
N LEU A 4 -47.76 9.23 25.14
CA LEU A 4 -47.43 8.79 23.78
C LEU A 4 -46.13 9.45 23.29
N LEU A 5 -45.97 10.75 23.53
CA LEU A 5 -44.74 11.49 23.24
C LEU A 5 -43.53 10.84 23.95
N LEU A 6 -43.69 10.49 25.23
CA LEU A 6 -42.63 9.87 26.03
C LEU A 6 -42.24 8.48 25.51
N ILE A 7 -43.21 7.67 25.06
CA ILE A 7 -42.94 6.37 24.44
C ILE A 7 -42.20 6.54 23.10
N VAL A 8 -42.64 7.48 22.26
CA VAL A 8 -41.97 7.77 20.97
C VAL A 8 -40.54 8.24 21.19
N THR A 9 -40.29 9.10 22.19
CA THR A 9 -38.94 9.55 22.53
C THR A 9 -38.05 8.38 22.98
N VAL A 10 -38.56 7.50 23.84
CA VAL A 10 -37.79 6.32 24.32
C VAL A 10 -37.46 5.36 23.17
N VAL A 11 -38.42 5.10 22.28
CA VAL A 11 -38.21 4.23 21.10
C VAL A 11 -37.19 4.85 20.14
N PHE A 12 -37.28 6.16 19.90
CA PHE A 12 -36.33 6.86 19.04
C PHE A 12 -34.90 6.79 19.59
N PHE A 13 -34.72 7.04 20.90
CA PHE A 13 -33.41 6.90 21.52
C PHE A 13 -32.88 5.47 21.43
N ALA A 14 -33.70 4.45 21.68
CA ALA A 14 -33.29 3.05 21.56
C ALA A 14 -32.81 2.68 20.14
N LEU A 15 -33.42 3.25 19.09
CA LEU A 15 -33.01 3.04 17.70
C LEU A 15 -31.67 3.72 17.37
N VAL A 16 -31.38 4.89 17.95
CA VAL A 16 -30.10 5.59 17.75
C VAL A 16 -28.93 4.82 18.38
N TYR A 17 -29.13 4.24 19.57
CA TYR A 17 -28.09 3.43 20.23
C TYR A 17 -27.79 2.12 19.47
N ALA A 18 -28.76 1.55 18.74
CA ALA A 18 -28.54 0.34 17.94
C ALA A 18 -27.74 0.57 16.65
N SER A 19 -27.50 1.83 16.25
CA SER A 19 -26.79 2.17 15.01
C SER A 19 -25.27 2.29 15.17
N CYS A 20 -24.74 2.28 16.40
CA CYS A 20 -23.30 2.25 16.62
C CYS A 20 -22.79 0.83 16.38
N LYS A 21 -22.34 0.54 15.16
CA LYS A 21 -21.50 -0.62 14.88
C LYS A 21 -20.04 -0.22 15.07
N TYR A 22 -19.32 -1.01 15.86
CA TYR A 22 -17.88 -0.90 15.93
C TYR A 22 -17.30 -1.59 14.70
N ASP A 23 -16.74 -0.83 13.77
CA ASP A 23 -15.93 -1.42 12.70
C ASP A 23 -14.60 -1.86 13.32
N PHE A 24 -14.45 -3.17 13.48
CA PHE A 24 -13.19 -3.76 13.87
C PHE A 24 -12.27 -3.68 12.64
N ILE A 25 -11.38 -2.68 12.62
CA ILE A 25 -10.29 -2.64 11.63
C ILE A 25 -9.33 -3.76 12.06
N VAL A 26 -9.43 -4.91 11.38
CA VAL A 26 -8.42 -5.97 11.51
C VAL A 26 -7.11 -5.35 11.02
N PRO A 27 -6.04 -5.37 11.82
CA PRO A 27 -4.72 -4.96 11.35
C PRO A 27 -4.39 -5.75 10.10
N GLU A 28 -4.04 -5.06 9.03
CA GLU A 28 -3.60 -5.69 7.80
C GLU A 28 -2.40 -6.58 8.13
N GLU A 29 -2.52 -7.89 7.86
CA GLU A 29 -1.42 -8.81 8.10
C GLU A 29 -0.30 -8.46 7.12
N VAL A 30 0.84 -8.04 7.66
CA VAL A 30 2.04 -7.79 6.86
C VAL A 30 2.53 -9.14 6.36
N ILE A 31 2.56 -9.32 5.04
CA ILE A 31 3.10 -10.52 4.43
C ILE A 31 4.56 -10.73 4.88
N ASP A 32 4.95 -11.97 5.21
CA ASP A 32 6.35 -12.27 5.51
C ASP A 32 7.13 -12.40 4.20
N PRO A 33 8.11 -11.53 3.92
CA PRO A 33 8.87 -11.61 2.67
C PRO A 33 9.78 -12.83 2.53
N ASN A 34 9.83 -13.70 3.54
CA ASN A 34 10.61 -14.94 3.53
C ASN A 34 9.73 -16.20 3.50
N ASP A 35 8.40 -16.04 3.53
CA ASP A 35 7.48 -17.16 3.43
C ASP A 35 7.51 -17.70 1.99
N PRO A 36 7.89 -18.98 1.77
CA PRO A 36 7.97 -19.57 0.44
C PRO A 36 6.59 -19.83 -0.20
N ASP A 37 5.51 -19.78 0.58
CA ASP A 37 4.14 -20.08 0.13
C ASP A 37 3.35 -18.80 -0.22
N VAL A 38 3.99 -17.63 -0.20
CA VAL A 38 3.36 -16.35 -0.60
C VAL A 38 2.96 -16.40 -2.07
N GLU A 39 1.72 -16.00 -2.34
CA GLU A 39 1.19 -15.91 -3.70
C GLU A 39 2.05 -14.99 -4.58
N GLN A 40 1.99 -15.22 -5.90
CA GLN A 40 2.75 -14.42 -6.84
C GLN A 40 2.24 -12.98 -6.85
N VAL A 41 3.13 -12.02 -6.59
CA VAL A 41 2.82 -10.60 -6.62
C VAL A 41 2.74 -10.12 -8.06
N SER A 42 1.64 -9.47 -8.44
CA SER A 42 1.48 -8.82 -9.74
C SER A 42 2.09 -7.43 -9.71
N PHE A 43 2.95 -7.13 -10.68
CA PHE A 43 3.45 -5.76 -10.82
C PHE A 43 2.30 -4.76 -11.04
N SER A 44 1.34 -5.10 -11.88
CA SER A 44 0.26 -4.18 -12.27
C SER A 44 -0.82 -4.02 -11.21
N GLU A 45 -1.18 -5.11 -10.52
CA GLU A 45 -2.26 -5.10 -9.53
C GLU A 45 -1.78 -4.78 -8.11
N ASP A 46 -0.54 -5.11 -7.76
CA ASP A 46 -0.03 -4.94 -6.39
C ASP A 46 1.00 -3.81 -6.28
N ILE A 47 1.95 -3.72 -7.22
CA ILE A 47 3.08 -2.77 -7.11
C ILE A 47 2.73 -1.38 -7.62
N ILE A 48 2.02 -1.25 -8.75
CA ILE A 48 1.60 0.06 -9.27
C ILE A 48 0.71 0.85 -8.30
N PRO A 49 -0.27 0.24 -7.60
CA PRO A 49 -1.06 0.93 -6.60
C PRO A 49 -0.25 1.54 -5.46
N ILE A 50 0.88 0.94 -5.07
CA ILE A 50 1.79 1.52 -4.06
C ILE A 50 2.31 2.88 -4.54
N PHE A 51 2.71 3.00 -5.81
CA PHE A 51 3.25 4.26 -6.33
C PHE A 51 2.21 5.36 -6.47
N THR A 52 0.99 4.99 -6.85
CA THR A 52 -0.11 5.95 -7.00
C THR A 52 -0.72 6.32 -5.65
N GLY A 53 -0.88 5.35 -4.74
CA GLY A 53 -1.42 5.52 -3.39
C GLY A 53 -0.51 6.31 -2.46
N ASN A 54 0.82 6.12 -2.56
CA ASN A 54 1.81 6.89 -1.79
C ASN A 54 2.23 8.21 -2.47
N ASN A 55 1.50 8.63 -3.52
CA ASN A 55 1.71 9.89 -4.23
C ASN A 55 3.13 10.04 -4.86
N CYS A 56 3.79 8.92 -5.14
CA CYS A 56 5.13 8.91 -5.75
C CYS A 56 5.09 9.56 -7.15
N THR A 57 4.02 9.30 -7.91
CA THR A 57 3.81 9.78 -9.28
C THR A 57 3.64 11.30 -9.38
N ALA A 58 3.39 12.02 -8.28
CA ALA A 58 3.33 13.48 -8.29
C ALA A 58 4.69 14.12 -8.60
N CYS A 59 5.79 13.50 -8.15
CA CYS A 59 7.15 13.92 -8.49
C CYS A 59 7.76 13.02 -9.57
N HIS A 60 7.47 11.73 -9.52
CA HIS A 60 7.95 10.71 -10.44
C HIS A 60 6.96 10.43 -11.58
N GLY A 61 6.36 11.48 -12.15
CA GLY A 61 5.46 11.38 -13.30
C GLY A 61 6.19 11.61 -14.63
N THR A 62 5.44 11.54 -15.73
CA THR A 62 5.96 11.86 -17.07
C THR A 62 6.45 13.31 -17.13
N GLY A 63 7.74 13.49 -17.45
CA GLY A 63 8.40 14.81 -17.46
C GLY A 63 8.85 15.31 -16.09
N GLY A 64 8.68 14.51 -15.03
CA GLY A 64 9.14 14.79 -13.67
C GLY A 64 10.52 14.21 -13.36
N GLN A 65 10.72 13.86 -12.09
CA GLN A 65 11.92 13.21 -11.58
C GLN A 65 12.02 11.76 -12.08
N ILE A 66 13.23 11.27 -12.30
CA ILE A 66 13.51 9.89 -12.71
C ILE A 66 13.67 9.02 -11.45
N PRO A 67 13.15 7.78 -11.40
CA PRO A 67 12.42 7.07 -12.46
C PRO A 67 10.99 7.59 -12.67
N ASN A 68 10.42 7.37 -13.86
CA ASN A 68 9.01 7.63 -14.10
C ASN A 68 8.20 6.44 -13.55
N LEU A 69 7.40 6.67 -12.52
CA LEU A 69 6.60 5.69 -11.81
C LEU A 69 5.12 5.69 -12.24
N THR A 70 4.74 6.34 -13.35
CA THR A 70 3.37 6.19 -13.86
C THR A 70 3.11 4.75 -14.29
N PRO A 71 1.85 4.26 -14.21
CA PRO A 71 1.50 2.87 -14.51
C PRO A 71 2.07 2.36 -15.84
N GLU A 72 2.07 3.20 -16.88
CA GLU A 72 2.49 2.83 -18.24
C GLU A 72 4.01 2.75 -18.40
N ASN A 73 4.78 3.41 -17.52
CA ASN A 73 6.22 3.58 -17.68
C ASN A 73 7.04 2.90 -16.57
N ALA A 74 6.44 2.67 -15.40
CA ALA A 74 7.13 2.28 -14.17
C ALA A 74 8.03 1.06 -14.37
N PHE A 75 7.52 -0.03 -14.96
CA PHE A 75 8.33 -1.23 -15.14
C PHE A 75 9.58 -0.94 -15.99
N SER A 76 9.40 -0.29 -17.14
CA SER A 76 10.52 0.04 -18.03
C SER A 76 11.55 0.97 -17.38
N ALA A 77 11.10 1.89 -16.53
CA ALA A 77 11.96 2.83 -15.81
C ALA A 77 12.70 2.18 -14.63
N LEU A 78 12.09 1.18 -14.00
CA LEU A 78 12.64 0.45 -12.86
C LEU A 78 13.53 -0.73 -13.26
N ASN A 79 13.30 -1.36 -14.42
CA ASN A 79 13.99 -2.57 -14.88
C ASN A 79 15.46 -2.32 -15.29
N THR A 80 16.24 -1.95 -14.29
CA THR A 80 17.68 -1.72 -14.34
C THR A 80 18.27 -2.17 -13.01
N SER A 81 19.53 -2.62 -13.02
CA SER A 81 20.23 -3.05 -11.80
C SER A 81 20.35 -1.97 -10.72
N ARG A 82 20.09 -0.70 -11.08
CA ARG A 82 20.08 0.42 -10.13
C ARG A 82 18.85 0.40 -9.22
N TYR A 83 17.66 0.12 -9.77
CA TYR A 83 16.42 0.17 -9.01
C TYR A 83 15.96 -1.20 -8.56
N ILE A 84 16.28 -2.25 -9.32
CA ILE A 84 15.92 -3.65 -9.07
C ILE A 84 17.20 -4.49 -9.04
N ASN A 85 17.48 -5.10 -7.89
CA ASN A 85 18.52 -6.11 -7.73
C ASN A 85 17.89 -7.41 -7.23
N THR A 86 17.54 -8.33 -8.12
CA THR A 86 16.92 -9.61 -7.74
C THR A 86 17.90 -10.58 -7.07
N SER A 87 19.21 -10.35 -7.18
CA SER A 87 20.24 -11.14 -6.47
C SER A 87 20.41 -10.70 -5.01
N THR A 88 20.15 -9.43 -4.72
CA THR A 88 20.14 -8.87 -3.36
C THR A 88 18.99 -7.86 -3.23
N PRO A 89 17.73 -8.35 -3.14
CA PRO A 89 16.51 -7.54 -3.15
C PRO A 89 16.53 -6.36 -2.20
N GLU A 90 17.08 -6.54 -1.00
CA GLU A 90 17.16 -5.54 0.07
C GLU A 90 18.06 -4.34 -0.30
N GLU A 91 18.92 -4.46 -1.31
CA GLU A 91 19.76 -3.36 -1.81
C GLU A 91 19.09 -2.56 -2.94
N SER A 92 17.93 -3.00 -3.44
CA SER A 92 17.20 -2.34 -4.52
C SER A 92 16.81 -0.92 -4.12
N LEU A 93 17.11 0.08 -4.96
CA LEU A 93 16.76 1.47 -4.64
C LEU A 93 15.24 1.70 -4.55
N ILE A 94 14.43 0.93 -5.28
CA ILE A 94 12.97 1.03 -5.15
C ILE A 94 12.48 0.59 -3.76
N TYR A 95 13.22 -0.29 -3.09
CA TYR A 95 12.93 -0.73 -1.72
C TYR A 95 13.54 0.20 -0.67
N THR A 96 14.82 0.58 -0.82
CA THR A 96 15.57 1.31 0.22
C THR A 96 15.25 2.80 0.31
N ARG A 97 14.91 3.46 -0.80
CA ARG A 97 14.73 4.93 -0.82
C ARG A 97 13.49 5.41 -0.07
N PRO A 98 12.31 4.83 -0.31
CA PRO A 98 11.10 5.14 0.44
C PRO A 98 10.87 4.18 1.62
N HIS A 99 11.89 3.48 2.12
CA HIS A 99 11.75 2.54 3.23
C HIS A 99 11.11 3.22 4.47
N PRO A 100 10.29 2.53 5.28
CA PRO A 100 9.67 3.10 6.49
C PRO A 100 10.68 3.75 7.45
N ASP A 101 11.84 3.12 7.65
CA ASP A 101 12.95 3.67 8.46
C ASP A 101 13.77 4.77 7.76
N GLY A 102 13.39 5.17 6.54
CA GLY A 102 14.07 6.17 5.76
C GLY A 102 13.98 7.56 6.40
N THR A 103 15.09 8.29 6.41
CA THR A 103 15.15 9.68 6.93
C THR A 103 15.17 10.74 5.82
N GLY A 104 14.82 10.35 4.60
CA GLY A 104 14.85 11.20 3.41
C GLY A 104 13.62 12.09 3.24
N SER A 105 13.62 12.91 2.18
CA SER A 105 12.49 13.77 1.81
C SER A 105 11.41 13.05 0.97
N HIS A 106 11.55 11.75 0.74
CA HIS A 106 10.56 10.98 -0.01
C HIS A 106 9.39 10.63 0.92
N PRO A 107 8.16 10.50 0.38
CA PRO A 107 7.12 9.72 1.06
C PRO A 107 7.67 8.33 1.39
N THR A 108 7.38 7.85 2.59
CA THR A 108 7.76 6.50 3.02
C THR A 108 6.63 5.52 2.75
N TYR A 109 6.99 4.30 2.38
CA TYR A 109 6.08 3.16 2.36
C TYR A 109 5.50 2.90 3.75
N SER A 110 4.31 2.27 3.78
CA SER A 110 3.91 1.51 4.95
C SER A 110 4.77 0.24 5.09
N GLU A 111 4.75 -0.39 6.26
CA GLU A 111 5.41 -1.69 6.45
C GLU A 111 4.88 -2.76 5.48
N ALA A 112 3.57 -2.75 5.21
CA ALA A 112 2.93 -3.66 4.27
C ALA A 112 3.39 -3.42 2.82
N ASP A 113 3.44 -2.16 2.38
CA ASP A 113 3.92 -1.80 1.04
C ASP A 113 5.39 -2.20 0.86
N ALA A 114 6.23 -1.95 1.88
CA ALA A 114 7.64 -2.31 1.84
C ALA A 114 7.83 -3.84 1.76
N ALA A 115 7.02 -4.60 2.51
CA ALA A 115 7.01 -6.06 2.45
C ALA A 115 6.58 -6.56 1.07
N LEU A 116 5.54 -5.99 0.47
CA LEU A 116 5.03 -6.34 -0.87
C LEU A 116 6.06 -6.06 -1.97
N ILE A 117 6.74 -4.92 -1.91
CA ILE A 117 7.86 -4.59 -2.80
C ILE A 117 8.99 -5.62 -2.65
N LEU A 118 9.34 -5.99 -1.41
CA LEU A 118 10.42 -6.96 -1.17
C LEU A 118 10.07 -8.37 -1.67
N VAL A 119 8.84 -8.82 -1.46
CA VAL A 119 8.34 -10.09 -2.01
C VAL A 119 8.44 -10.09 -3.53
N TRP A 120 7.94 -9.05 -4.19
CA TRP A 120 8.01 -8.94 -5.65
C TRP A 120 9.47 -8.99 -6.16
N LEU A 121 10.39 -8.30 -5.50
CA LEU A 121 11.81 -8.34 -5.84
C LEU A 121 12.41 -9.75 -5.66
N LYS A 122 12.06 -10.45 -4.57
CA LYS A 122 12.49 -11.84 -4.29
C LYS A 122 11.91 -12.85 -5.28
N GLN A 123 10.70 -12.60 -5.77
CA GLN A 123 10.04 -13.40 -6.81
C GLN A 123 10.59 -13.13 -8.22
N GLY A 124 11.61 -12.27 -8.36
CA GLY A 124 12.28 -12.01 -9.65
C GLY A 124 11.84 -10.71 -10.33
N ALA A 125 11.02 -9.89 -9.67
CA ALA A 125 10.56 -8.59 -10.15
C ALA A 125 9.91 -8.66 -11.54
N GLU A 126 8.99 -9.61 -11.73
CA GLU A 126 8.33 -9.86 -13.01
C GLU A 126 7.31 -8.75 -13.35
N ASN A 127 6.98 -8.62 -14.65
CA ASN A 127 5.90 -7.76 -15.15
C ASN A 127 4.77 -8.64 -15.68
N ASN A 128 3.92 -9.11 -14.77
CA ASN A 128 2.89 -10.15 -14.94
C ASN A 128 1.47 -9.61 -14.81
#